data_AF-A0A5E4QFB7-F1
#
_entry.id   AF-A0A5E4QFB7-F1
#
_cell.length_a   1.000
_cell.length_b   1.000
_cell.length_c   1.000
_cell.angle_alpha   90.00
_cell.angle_beta   90.00
_cell.angle_gamma   90.00
#
_symmetry.space_group_name_H-M   'P 1'
#
loop_
_entity.id
_entity.type
_entity.pdbx_description
1 polymer ?
#
loop_
_entity_poly.entity_id
_entity_poly.type
_entity_poly.pdbx_seq_one_letter_code
_entity_poly.pdbx_strand_id
1 'polypeptide(L)'
;MEQGFTKASSGNLPRIDLIMLGTFLASNKDFYSAEFRNVKTSMSARASYGDDAVSYVQVKREGNLCTIKAKICPEHKVHAKLYGVSLVVDEQEETV
;
A
#
# COMPACT_ATOMS: atom_id res chain seq x y z
N MET A 1 -3.84 -8.35 15.87
CA MET A 1 -2.59 -8.38 15.08
C MET A 1 -2.30 -9.82 14.76
N GLU A 2 -1.86 -10.10 13.55
CA GLU A 2 -1.45 -11.45 13.17
C GLU A 2 -0.11 -11.82 13.81
N GLN A 3 0.15 -13.13 13.96
CA GLN A 3 1.37 -13.62 14.59
C GLN A 3 2.61 -13.20 13.75
N GLY A 4 3.61 -12.64 14.41
CA GLY A 4 4.82 -12.11 13.76
C GLY A 4 4.66 -10.72 13.13
N PHE A 5 3.48 -10.11 13.19
CA PHE A 5 3.27 -8.74 12.75
C PHE A 5 3.40 -7.75 13.92
N THR A 6 3.91 -6.56 13.61
CA THR A 6 4.06 -5.43 14.52
C THR A 6 3.21 -4.24 14.04
N LYS A 7 2.88 -3.30 14.93
CA LYS A 7 2.10 -2.12 14.57
C LYS A 7 2.96 -1.22 13.68
N ALA A 8 2.40 -0.72 12.58
CA ALA A 8 3.11 0.24 11.74
C ALA A 8 3.36 1.55 12.49
N SER A 9 4.54 2.13 12.27
CA SER A 9 4.98 3.43 12.74
C SER A 9 5.84 4.08 11.65
N SER A 10 6.04 5.39 11.72
CA SER A 10 6.89 6.11 10.76
C SER A 10 8.33 5.58 10.69
N GLY A 11 8.81 4.88 11.72
CA GLY A 11 10.15 4.31 11.78
C GLY A 11 10.29 2.87 11.27
N ASN A 12 9.18 2.15 11.00
CA ASN A 12 9.23 0.74 10.60
C ASN A 12 8.56 0.43 9.26
N LEU A 13 8.11 1.45 8.53
CA LEU A 13 7.63 1.32 7.16
C LEU A 13 8.82 1.18 6.20
N PRO A 14 8.69 0.39 5.12
CA PRO A 14 9.71 0.32 4.08
C PRO A 14 9.77 1.63 3.32
N ARG A 15 10.95 1.94 2.80
CA ARG A 15 11.12 3.04 1.85
C ARG A 15 10.68 2.57 0.48
N ILE A 16 9.83 3.35 -0.16
CA ILE A 16 9.43 3.15 -1.55
C ILE A 16 10.02 4.30 -2.36
N ASP A 17 10.85 3.96 -3.34
CA ASP A 17 11.40 4.94 -4.28
C ASP A 17 10.63 4.96 -5.61
N LEU A 18 11.00 5.90 -6.47
CA LEU A 18 10.36 6.11 -7.76
C LEU A 18 10.62 4.96 -8.75
N ILE A 19 11.77 4.28 -8.64
CA ILE A 19 12.16 3.18 -9.51
C ILE A 19 11.37 1.92 -9.16
N MET A 20 11.24 1.59 -7.87
CA MET A 20 10.38 0.52 -7.38
C MET A 20 8.94 0.70 -7.88
N LEU A 21 8.40 1.93 -7.73
CA LEU A 21 7.06 2.25 -8.21
C LEU A 21 6.96 2.10 -9.73
N GLY A 22 7.92 2.65 -10.48
CA GLY A 22 7.95 2.56 -11.94
C GLY A 22 8.01 1.11 -12.43
N THR A 23 8.87 0.29 -11.84
CA THR A 23 9.02 -1.14 -12.14
C THR A 23 7.75 -1.92 -11.81
N PHE A 24 7.11 -1.64 -10.67
CA PHE A 24 5.84 -2.27 -10.31
C PHE A 24 4.75 -1.94 -11.33
N LEU A 25 4.61 -0.67 -11.71
CA LEU A 25 3.61 -0.23 -12.69
C LEU A 25 3.88 -0.79 -14.09
N ALA A 26 5.14 -0.86 -14.52
CA ALA A 26 5.51 -1.39 -15.84
C ALA A 26 5.34 -2.93 -15.93
N SER A 27 5.57 -3.65 -14.84
CA SER A 27 5.49 -5.12 -14.81
C SER A 27 4.08 -5.66 -14.57
N ASN A 28 3.18 -4.86 -14.00
CA ASN A 28 1.83 -5.29 -13.65
C ASN A 28 0.84 -5.09 -14.80
N LYS A 29 0.56 -6.18 -15.54
CA LYS A 29 -0.42 -6.18 -16.65
C LYS A 29 -1.86 -5.93 -16.20
N ASP A 30 -2.16 -6.17 -14.93
CA ASP A 30 -3.48 -5.95 -14.33
C ASP A 30 -3.69 -4.48 -13.90
N PHE A 31 -2.68 -3.62 -14.05
CA PHE A 31 -2.80 -2.18 -13.85
C PHE A 31 -3.56 -1.52 -15.01
N TYR A 32 -4.86 -1.82 -15.16
CA TYR A 32 -5.67 -1.37 -16.30
C TYR A 32 -6.83 -0.41 -15.97
N SER A 33 -6.91 0.65 -16.79
CA SER A 33 -7.94 1.68 -17.03
C SER A 33 -8.46 2.56 -15.88
N ALA A 34 -8.77 2.05 -14.69
CA ALA A 34 -9.44 2.86 -13.67
C ALA A 34 -8.50 3.88 -13.01
N GLU A 35 -7.24 3.48 -12.79
CA GLU A 35 -6.13 4.36 -12.38
C GLU A 35 -5.74 5.32 -13.51
N PHE A 36 -5.69 4.82 -14.76
CA PHE A 36 -5.40 5.64 -15.96
C PHE A 36 -6.45 6.72 -16.26
N ARG A 37 -7.71 6.55 -15.81
CA ARG A 37 -8.74 7.58 -15.93
C ARG A 37 -8.58 8.70 -14.91
N ASN A 38 -7.55 8.68 -14.05
CA ASN A 38 -7.26 9.65 -12.99
C ASN A 38 -8.38 9.84 -11.95
N VAL A 39 -9.53 9.15 -12.07
CA VAL A 39 -10.66 9.33 -11.16
C VAL A 39 -10.30 8.82 -9.76
N LYS A 40 -9.73 7.62 -9.67
CA LYS A 40 -9.32 7.02 -8.38
C LYS A 40 -8.04 7.63 -7.84
N THR A 41 -7.07 7.91 -8.70
CA THR A 41 -5.80 8.54 -8.31
C THR A 41 -6.01 9.96 -7.78
N SER A 42 -6.86 10.77 -8.40
CA SER A 42 -7.14 12.13 -7.93
C SER A 42 -7.93 12.15 -6.62
N MET A 43 -8.88 11.23 -6.44
CA MET A 43 -9.67 11.11 -5.22
C MET A 43 -8.86 10.54 -4.03
N SER A 44 -7.99 9.56 -4.27
CA SER A 44 -7.11 8.99 -3.25
C SER A 44 -5.88 9.85 -2.94
N ALA A 45 -5.50 10.78 -3.82
CA ALA A 45 -4.44 11.77 -3.57
C ALA A 45 -4.87 12.90 -2.61
N ARG A 46 -6.15 12.96 -2.22
CA ARG A 46 -6.61 13.93 -1.21
C ARG A 46 -5.89 13.64 0.11
N ALA A 47 -5.27 14.66 0.68
CA ALA A 47 -4.53 14.53 1.95
C ALA A 47 -5.38 13.88 3.07
N SER A 48 -6.69 14.20 3.13
CA SER A 48 -7.60 13.65 4.13
C SER A 48 -8.04 12.20 3.86
N TYR A 49 -7.91 11.70 2.62
CA TYR A 49 -8.38 10.36 2.29
C TYR A 49 -7.56 9.29 3.00
N GLY A 50 -6.24 9.48 3.12
CA GLY A 50 -5.37 8.55 3.83
C GLY A 50 -5.79 8.35 5.29
N ASP A 51 -6.12 9.45 5.98
CA ASP A 51 -6.49 9.44 7.39
C ASP A 51 -7.86 8.78 7.65
N ASP A 52 -8.81 9.01 6.74
CA ASP A 52 -10.17 8.47 6.87
C ASP A 52 -10.31 7.02 6.33
N ALA A 53 -9.50 6.67 5.33
CA ALA A 53 -9.64 5.40 4.61
C ALA A 53 -8.73 4.30 5.15
N VAL A 54 -7.55 4.63 5.67
CA VAL A 54 -6.59 3.63 6.14
C VAL A 54 -6.84 3.33 7.62
N SER A 55 -7.33 2.13 7.88
CA SER A 55 -7.44 1.64 9.26
C SER A 55 -6.11 1.06 9.75
N TYR A 56 -6.15 0.26 10.81
CA TYR A 56 -4.98 -0.35 11.42
C TYR A 56 -4.03 -1.03 10.41
N VAL A 57 -2.77 -0.58 10.40
CA VAL A 57 -1.69 -1.10 9.56
C VAL A 57 -0.73 -1.94 10.41
N GLN A 58 -0.35 -3.11 9.89
CA GLN A 58 0.59 -4.03 10.52
C GLN A 58 1.70 -4.42 9.55
N VAL A 59 2.90 -4.59 10.08
CA VAL A 59 4.12 -4.84 9.30
C VAL A 59 4.85 -6.06 9.84
N LYS A 60 5.34 -6.92 8.95
CA LYS A 60 6.21 -8.05 9.26
C LYS A 60 7.41 -8.00 8.31
N ARG A 61 8.61 -8.18 8.86
CA ARG A 61 9.85 -8.28 8.09
C ARG A 61 10.41 -9.70 8.18
N GLU A 62 10.73 -10.27 7.03
CA GLU A 62 11.36 -11.59 6.90
C GLU A 62 12.54 -11.46 5.93
N GLY A 63 13.74 -11.24 6.48
CA GLY A 63 14.93 -10.91 5.69
C GLY A 63 14.76 -9.58 4.98
N ASN A 64 14.83 -9.60 3.65
CA ASN A 64 14.66 -8.41 2.81
C ASN A 64 13.19 -8.14 2.46
N LEU A 65 12.27 -9.07 2.74
CA LEU A 65 10.86 -8.90 2.40
C LEU A 65 10.10 -8.24 3.55
N CYS A 66 9.50 -7.09 3.26
CA CYS A 66 8.61 -6.37 4.15
C CYS A 66 7.16 -6.58 3.70
N THR A 67 6.39 -7.29 4.52
CA THR A 67 4.96 -7.50 4.29
C THR A 67 4.15 -6.52 5.14
N ILE A 68 3.38 -5.68 4.47
CA ILE A 68 2.44 -4.74 5.07
C ILE A 68 1.02 -5.24 4.83
N LYS A 69 0.19 -5.22 5.86
CA LYS A 69 -1.24 -5.46 5.74
C LYS A 69 -2.00 -4.31 6.37
N ALA A 70 -3.09 -3.91 5.72
CA ALA A 70 -3.99 -2.89 6.22
C ALA A 70 -5.44 -3.27 5.87
N LYS A 71 -6.40 -2.60 6.48
CA LYS A 71 -7.77 -2.59 5.94
C LYS A 71 -8.12 -1.20 5.49
N ILE A 72 -8.71 -1.09 4.31
CA ILE A 72 -9.02 0.16 3.66
C ILE A 72 -10.54 0.30 3.47
N CYS A 73 -11.06 1.49 3.72
CA CYS A 73 -12.43 1.86 3.39
C CYS A 73 -12.59 1.98 1.87
N PRO A 74 -13.57 1.30 1.25
CA PRO A 74 -13.85 1.48 -0.16
C PRO A 74 -14.37 2.90 -0.43
N GLU A 75 -13.65 3.60 -1.31
CA GLU A 75 -13.83 5.01 -1.69
C GLU A 75 -15.28 5.41 -2.03
N HIS A 76 -16.08 4.48 -2.58
CA HIS A 76 -17.42 4.77 -3.07
C HIS A 76 -18.55 4.35 -2.12
N LYS A 77 -18.24 3.73 -0.96
CA LYS A 77 -19.26 3.24 -0.01
C LYS A 77 -18.74 3.28 1.43
N VAL A 78 -18.93 4.41 2.10
CA VAL A 78 -18.62 4.60 3.54
C VAL A 78 -19.34 3.61 4.48
N HIS A 79 -20.38 2.90 4.01
CA HIS A 79 -21.07 1.84 4.76
C HIS A 79 -20.65 0.41 4.37
N ALA A 80 -19.72 0.24 3.44
CA ALA A 80 -19.28 -1.09 3.03
C ALA A 80 -18.17 -1.63 3.94
N LYS A 81 -18.08 -2.97 4.02
CA LYS A 81 -17.05 -3.65 4.80
C LYS A 81 -15.67 -3.23 4.30
N LEU A 82 -14.78 -2.90 5.25
CA LEU A 82 -13.36 -2.68 5.00
C LEU A 82 -12.77 -3.86 4.22
N TYR A 83 -12.06 -3.59 3.12
CA TYR A 83 -11.32 -4.64 2.41
C TYR A 83 -9.89 -4.71 2.92
N GLY A 84 -9.39 -5.93 3.06
CA GLY A 84 -8.00 -6.17 3.44
C GLY A 84 -7.08 -5.96 2.23
N VAL A 85 -6.01 -5.22 2.42
CA VAL A 85 -4.92 -5.10 1.46
C VAL A 85 -3.65 -5.71 2.03
N SER A 86 -2.83 -6.26 1.15
CA SER A 86 -1.50 -6.77 1.47
C SER A 86 -0.52 -6.25 0.44
N LEU A 87 0.60 -5.69 0.89
CA LEU A 87 1.72 -5.24 0.08
C LEU A 87 2.95 -6.00 0.54
N VAL A 88 3.72 -6.54 -0.41
CA VAL A 88 5.01 -7.17 -0.14
C VAL A 88 6.05 -6.36 -0.89
N VAL A 89 7.04 -5.85 -0.15
CA VAL A 89 8.11 -5.01 -0.66
C VAL A 89 9.42 -5.77 -0.48
N ASP A 90 10.22 -5.87 -1.53
CA ASP A 90 11.61 -6.28 -1.41
C ASP A 90 12.44 -5.05 -1.10
N GLU A 91 12.98 -4.97 0.12
CA GLU A 91 13.81 -3.87 0.62
C GLU A 91 15.28 -4.00 0.17
N GLN A 92 15.60 -4.85 -0.82
CA GLN A 92 16.93 -4.88 -1.43
C GLN A 92 17.27 -3.52 -2.05
N GLU A 93 18.36 -2.91 -1.59
CA GLU A 93 18.93 -1.73 -2.24
C GLU A 93 19.34 -2.12 -3.66
N GLU A 94 18.77 -1.44 -4.66
CA GLU A 94 19.22 -1.53 -6.04
C GLU A 94 20.69 -1.12 -6.06
N THR A 95 21.57 -2.07 -6.40
CA THR A 95 22.99 -1.79 -6.58
C THR A 95 23.12 -1.05 -7.91
N VAL A 96 23.19 0.29 -7.84
CA VAL A 96 23.51 1.15 -8.99
C VAL A 96 24.96 0.96 -9.40
#